data_AF-A0A839SZH6-F1
#
_entry.id   AF-A0A839SZH6-F1
#
_cell.length_a   1.000
_cell.length_b   1.000
_cell.length_c   1.000
_cell.angle_alpha   90.00
_cell.angle_beta   90.00
_cell.angle_gamma   90.00
#
_symmetry.space_group_name_H-M   'P 1'
#
loop_
_entity.id
_entity.type
_entity.pdbx_description
1 polymer ?
#
loop_
_entity_poly.entity_id
_entity_poly.type
_entity_poly.pdbx_seq_one_letter_code
_entity_poly.pdbx_strand_id
1 'polypeptide(L)'
;MASEGYHEPIDELSNETRDMHRAIVSLMEELEAVDWYNQRVDACKDPELKAILAHNRDEEKEHAAMVLEWIRRRDTTFDKELKDYLFTTKSLTHD
;
A
#
# COMPACT_ATOMS: atom_id res chain seq x y z
N MET A 1 -1.58 16.09 -6.13
CA MET A 1 -0.75 14.90 -6.33
C MET A 1 0.38 15.00 -5.33
N ALA A 2 0.41 14.09 -4.36
CA ALA A 2 1.50 14.04 -3.39
C ALA A 2 2.78 13.73 -4.19
N SER A 3 3.75 14.65 -4.12
CA SER A 3 5.11 14.56 -4.69
C SER A 3 5.42 13.37 -5.59
N GLU A 4 5.38 13.60 -6.90
CA GLU A 4 5.95 12.66 -7.87
C GLU A 4 7.47 12.59 -7.69
N GLY A 5 7.96 11.68 -6.85
CA GLY A 5 9.37 11.33 -6.69
C GLY A 5 9.99 11.71 -5.34
N TYR A 6 11.31 11.96 -5.35
CA TYR A 6 12.10 12.26 -4.16
C TYR A 6 11.95 13.72 -3.72
N HIS A 7 11.85 13.93 -2.40
CA HIS A 7 11.80 15.26 -1.79
C HIS A 7 13.16 15.91 -1.56
N GLU A 8 14.24 15.13 -1.62
CA GLU A 8 15.61 15.55 -1.41
C GLU A 8 16.48 15.09 -2.60
N PRO A 9 17.64 15.72 -2.85
CA PRO A 9 18.58 15.28 -3.88
C PRO A 9 18.95 13.80 -3.72
N ILE A 10 18.84 13.03 -4.82
CA ILE A 10 19.02 11.56 -4.80
C ILE A 10 20.43 11.16 -4.35
N ASP A 11 21.43 11.97 -4.68
CA ASP A 11 22.83 11.79 -4.31
C ASP A 11 23.12 12.04 -2.83
N GLU A 12 22.20 12.70 -2.12
CA GLU A 12 22.25 12.85 -0.66
C GLU A 12 21.54 11.71 0.08
N LEU A 13 20.82 10.84 -0.63
CA LEU A 13 20.08 9.72 -0.05
C LEU A 13 20.90 8.44 -0.03
N SER A 14 20.91 7.76 1.12
CA SER A 14 21.47 6.42 1.24
C SER A 14 20.74 5.41 0.34
N ASN A 15 21.42 4.33 -0.05
CA ASN A 15 20.78 3.24 -0.80
C ASN A 15 19.59 2.64 -0.04
N GLU A 16 19.72 2.48 1.29
CA GLU A 16 18.66 1.96 2.15
C GLU A 16 17.42 2.88 2.14
N THR A 17 17.62 4.20 2.26
CA THR A 17 16.53 5.18 2.19
C THR A 17 15.85 5.13 0.83
N ARG A 18 16.62 4.97 -0.25
CA ARG A 18 16.08 4.88 -1.61
C ARG A 18 15.29 3.58 -1.83
N ASP A 19 15.74 2.46 -1.26
CA ASP A 19 14.99 1.20 -1.30
C ASP A 19 13.70 1.27 -0.48
N MET A 20 13.74 1.88 0.70
CA MET A 20 12.53 2.12 1.50
C MET A 20 11.55 3.04 0.75
N HIS A 21 12.04 4.11 0.12
CA HIS A 21 11.20 4.96 -0.72
C HIS A 21 10.52 4.19 -1.86
N ARG A 22 11.27 3.32 -2.57
CA ARG A 22 10.69 2.46 -3.61
C ARG A 22 9.56 1.59 -3.04
N ALA A 23 9.78 0.94 -1.91
CA ALA A 23 8.77 0.11 -1.27
C ALA A 23 7.53 0.91 -0.85
N ILE A 24 7.71 2.10 -0.26
CA ILE A 24 6.60 2.96 0.18
C ILE A 24 5.78 3.44 -1.02
N VAL A 25 6.44 3.95 -2.08
CA VAL A 25 5.73 4.43 -3.27
C VAL A 25 5.00 3.30 -3.97
N SER A 26 5.61 2.12 -4.13
CA SER A 26 4.91 0.96 -4.69
C SER A 26 3.71 0.56 -3.83
N LEU A 27 3.84 0.53 -2.49
CA LEU A 27 2.68 0.26 -1.62
C LEU A 27 1.57 1.31 -1.79
N MET A 28 1.92 2.58 -1.95
CA MET A 28 0.94 3.65 -2.21
C MET A 28 0.20 3.43 -3.55
N GLU A 29 0.93 3.09 -4.61
CA GLU A 29 0.37 2.80 -5.94
C GLU A 29 -0.60 1.62 -5.90
N GLU A 30 -0.26 0.53 -5.20
CA GLU A 30 -1.17 -0.61 -5.05
C GLU A 30 -2.46 -0.24 -4.30
N LEU A 31 -2.35 0.56 -3.23
CA LEU A 31 -3.52 1.02 -2.48
C LEU A 31 -4.40 1.99 -3.30
N GLU A 32 -3.80 2.85 -4.12
CA GLU A 32 -4.54 3.70 -5.08
C GLU A 32 -5.27 2.84 -6.13
N ALA A 33 -4.61 1.81 -6.66
CA ALA A 33 -5.21 0.88 -7.60
C ALA A 33 -6.41 0.14 -6.98
N VAL A 34 -6.28 -0.35 -5.74
CA VAL A 34 -7.39 -0.96 -4.99
C VAL A 34 -8.59 -0.01 -4.89
N ASP A 35 -8.36 1.24 -4.49
CA ASP A 35 -9.44 2.25 -4.37
C ASP A 35 -10.10 2.52 -5.73
N TRP A 36 -9.31 2.81 -6.76
CA TRP A 36 -9.82 3.11 -8.09
C TRP A 36 -10.61 1.95 -8.69
N TYR A 37 -10.11 0.72 -8.56
CA TYR A 37 -10.86 -0.45 -9.01
C TYR A 37 -12.15 -0.63 -8.22
N ASN A 38 -12.15 -0.40 -6.91
CA ASN A 38 -13.35 -0.52 -6.11
C ASN A 38 -14.46 0.46 -6.59
N GLN A 39 -14.10 1.72 -6.84
CA GLN A 39 -15.00 2.72 -7.40
C GLN A 39 -15.53 2.30 -8.78
N ARG A 40 -14.64 1.79 -9.66
CA ARG A 40 -15.02 1.33 -10.99
C ARG A 40 -15.95 0.12 -10.94
N VAL A 41 -15.69 -0.85 -10.07
CA VAL A 41 -16.53 -2.05 -9.87
C VAL A 41 -17.96 -1.67 -9.47
N ASP A 42 -18.13 -0.66 -8.61
CA ASP A 42 -19.43 -0.16 -8.19
C ASP A 42 -20.16 0.58 -9.33
N ALA A 43 -19.45 1.40 -10.10
CA ALA A 43 -20.03 2.15 -11.21
C ALA A 43 -20.28 1.32 -12.48
N CYS A 44 -19.53 0.23 -12.69
CA CYS A 44 -19.50 -0.54 -13.93
C CYS A 44 -20.84 -1.22 -14.25
N LYS A 45 -21.27 -1.13 -15.51
CA LYS A 45 -22.53 -1.69 -16.02
C LYS A 45 -22.36 -2.97 -16.83
N ASP A 46 -21.15 -3.23 -17.29
CA ASP A 46 -20.82 -4.45 -18.03
C ASP A 46 -20.33 -5.54 -17.06
N PRO A 47 -20.98 -6.73 -17.02
CA PRO A 47 -20.64 -7.77 -16.06
C PRO A 47 -19.28 -8.44 -16.32
N GLU A 48 -18.84 -8.53 -17.57
CA GLU A 48 -17.54 -9.13 -17.92
C GLU A 48 -16.40 -8.20 -17.48
N LEU A 49 -16.49 -6.91 -17.81
CA LEU A 49 -15.53 -5.92 -17.33
C LEU A 49 -15.53 -5.82 -15.80
N LYS A 50 -16.70 -5.85 -15.16
CA LYS A 50 -16.81 -5.83 -13.70
C LYS A 50 -16.05 -6.99 -13.04
N ALA A 51 -16.11 -8.19 -13.63
CA ALA A 51 -15.39 -9.35 -13.13
C ALA A 51 -13.86 -9.17 -13.24
N ILE A 52 -13.37 -8.66 -14.38
CA ILE A 52 -11.95 -8.36 -14.58
C ILE A 52 -11.45 -7.30 -13.57
N LEU A 53 -12.20 -6.21 -13.41
CA LEU A 53 -11.81 -5.13 -12.47
C LEU A 53 -11.80 -5.62 -11.02
N ALA A 54 -12.74 -6.48 -10.64
CA ALA A 54 -12.78 -7.06 -9.29
C ALA A 54 -11.64 -8.05 -9.05
N HIS A 55 -11.28 -8.86 -10.05
CA HIS A 55 -10.13 -9.75 -10.01
C HIS A 55 -8.84 -8.96 -9.79
N ASN A 56 -8.56 -7.98 -10.65
CA ASN A 56 -7.34 -7.17 -10.55
C ASN A 56 -7.26 -6.46 -9.20
N ARG A 57 -8.37 -5.85 -8.73
CA ARG A 57 -8.45 -5.21 -7.40
C ARG A 57 -7.98 -6.14 -6.27
N ASP A 58 -8.36 -7.42 -6.34
CA ASP A 58 -8.07 -8.36 -5.28
C ASP A 58 -6.63 -8.89 -5.36
N GLU A 59 -6.03 -8.95 -6.55
CA GLU A 59 -4.58 -9.19 -6.73
C GLU A 59 -3.72 -8.03 -6.19
N GLU A 60 -4.12 -6.76 -6.40
CA GLU A 60 -3.33 -5.63 -5.87
C GLU A 60 -3.26 -5.63 -4.32
N LYS A 61 -4.24 -6.25 -3.64
CA LYS A 61 -4.18 -6.44 -2.18
C LYS A 61 -3.09 -7.43 -1.77
N GLU A 62 -2.80 -8.43 -2.59
CA GLU A 62 -1.67 -9.34 -2.40
C GLU A 62 -0.36 -8.57 -2.60
N HIS A 63 -0.23 -7.79 -3.68
CA HIS A 63 0.95 -6.96 -3.94
C HIS A 63 1.22 -6.01 -2.77
N ALA A 64 0.19 -5.29 -2.31
CA ALA A 64 0.28 -4.41 -1.14
C ALA A 64 0.76 -5.17 0.12
N ALA A 65 0.19 -6.35 0.40
CA ALA A 65 0.58 -7.15 1.56
C ALA A 65 2.05 -7.63 1.49
N MET A 66 2.50 -8.05 0.30
CA MET A 66 3.89 -8.50 0.08
C MET A 66 4.90 -7.37 0.32
N VAL A 67 4.62 -6.18 -0.21
CA VAL A 67 5.49 -5.00 -0.04
C VAL A 67 5.47 -4.51 1.41
N LEU A 68 4.30 -4.46 2.05
CA LEU A 68 4.16 -4.10 3.46
C LEU A 68 4.96 -5.03 4.39
N GLU A 69 4.97 -6.34 4.11
CA GLU A 69 5.78 -7.30 4.87
C GLU A 69 7.29 -7.07 4.67
N TRP A 70 7.73 -6.68 3.47
CA TRP A 70 9.14 -6.33 3.24
C TRP A 70 9.55 -5.11 4.08
N ILE A 71 8.68 -4.10 4.17
CA ILE A 71 8.86 -2.89 5.00
C ILE A 71 8.93 -3.29 6.48
N ARG A 72 7.96 -4.06 6.98
CA ARG A 72 7.90 -4.52 8.38
C ARG A 72 9.21 -5.20 8.82
N ARG A 73 9.82 -6.01 7.95
CA ARG A 73 11.08 -6.71 8.26
C ARG A 73 12.30 -5.78 8.42
N ARG A 74 12.21 -4.52 7.98
CA ARG A 74 13.33 -3.57 7.93
C ARG A 74 13.13 -2.32 8.77
N ASP A 75 11.89 -2.00 9.13
CA ASP A 75 11.57 -0.90 10.03
C ASP A 75 11.03 -1.45 11.36
N THR A 76 11.86 -1.37 12.41
CA THR A 76 11.51 -1.87 13.76
C THR A 76 10.35 -1.10 14.39
N THR A 77 10.14 0.16 14.01
CA THR A 77 9.01 0.95 14.48
C THR A 77 7.75 0.48 13.78
N PHE A 78 7.81 0.28 12.46
CA PHE A 78 6.70 -0.28 11.69
C PHE A 78 6.29 -1.68 12.20
N ASP A 79 7.26 -2.54 12.52
CA ASP A 79 7.01 -3.86 13.13
C ASP A 79 6.27 -3.77 14.47
N LYS A 80 6.72 -2.87 15.36
CA LYS A 80 6.07 -2.65 16.66
C LYS A 80 4.62 -2.23 16.48
N GLU A 81 4.37 -1.17 15.71
CA GLU A 81 3.02 -0.63 15.54
C GLU A 81 2.10 -1.64 14.84
N LEU A 82 2.57 -2.35 13.80
CA LEU A 82 1.75 -3.37 13.15
C LEU A 82 1.35 -4.51 14.10
N LYS A 83 2.26 -4.97 14.96
CA LYS A 83 1.95 -6.00 15.96
C LYS A 83 0.95 -5.52 17.01
N ASP A 84 1.01 -4.25 17.38
CA ASP A 84 0.11 -3.69 18.38
C ASP A 84 -1.34 -3.64 17.86
N TYR A 85 -1.55 -3.39 16.57
CA TYR A 85 -2.89 -3.12 16.02
C TYR A 85 -3.47 -4.24 15.14
N LEU A 86 -2.66 -4.89 14.29
CA LEU A 86 -3.18 -5.90 13.37
C LEU A 86 -3.71 -7.13 14.12
N PHE A 87 -4.78 -7.71 13.58
CA PHE A 87 -5.41 -8.93 14.10
C PHE A 87 -5.92 -8.82 15.55
N THR A 88 -6.20 -7.61 16.01
CA THR A 88 -6.83 -7.34 17.31
C THR A 88 -8.31 -7.00 17.16
N THR A 89 -9.07 -7.10 18.24
CA THR A 89 -10.47 -6.65 18.34
C THR A 89 -10.62 -5.42 19.25
N LYS A 90 -9.50 -4.88 19.74
CA LYS A 90 -9.49 -3.69 20.60
C LYS A 90 -9.94 -2.46 19.80
N SER A 91 -10.43 -1.43 20.49
CA SER A 91 -10.69 -0.15 19.83
C SER A 91 -9.39 0.39 19.22
N LEU A 92 -9.49 0.90 18.00
CA LEU A 92 -8.38 1.61 17.33
C LEU A 92 -8.30 3.09 17.74
N THR A 93 -9.29 3.60 18.48
CA THR A 93 -9.25 4.94 19.06
C THR A 93 -8.40 4.92 20.33
N HIS A 94 -7.51 5.90 20.49
CA HIS A 94 -6.89 6.20 21.78
C HIS A 94 -7.89 6.98 22.65
N ASP A 95 -8.10 6.52 23.88
CA ASP A 95 -8.66 7.34 24.96
C ASP A 95 -7.58 8.29 25.53
#